data_AF-A0A1L6HUF8-F1
#
_entry.id   AF-A0A1L6HUF8-F1
#
_cell.length_a   1.000
_cell.length_b   1.000
_cell.length_c   1.000
_cell.angle_alpha   90.00
_cell.angle_beta   90.00
_cell.angle_gamma   90.00
#
_symmetry.space_group_name_H-M   'P 1'
#
loop_
_entity.id
_entity.type
_entity.pdbx_description
1 polymer ?
#
loop_
_entity_poly.entity_id
_entity_poly.type
_entity_poly.pdbx_seq_one_letter_code
_entity_poly.pdbx_strand_id
1 'polypeptide(L)'
;MFARVLALLVVLSTVVYLAIAWFAAHGRIELPADWNSRWNPFTPFDVQAPHGPLSAWKFWRATHDDRQCAHALATSNITYRPVRANEASPGCPLENAVRIEQLGSVSVSSSFMASCPLALGLAVYVHDPLQNAAQRVYGQNVQRIDHVGSYACRNVNHAASGPPSEHASANALDIEAFVLQDGTRISVQRNWSKGTRASQFLQAARDRACDTFHVVLGPDFNALHRAHFHFDMGRFRLCR
;
A
#
# COMPACT_ATOMS: atom_id res chain seq x y z
N MET A 1 -31.62 -43.81 14.04
CA MET A 1 -31.74 -42.76 15.08
C MET A 1 -30.59 -41.76 14.99
N PHE A 2 -29.33 -42.21 14.97
CA PHE A 2 -28.14 -41.35 14.86
C PHE A 2 -28.15 -40.33 13.72
N ALA A 3 -28.50 -40.73 12.48
CA ALA A 3 -28.51 -39.81 11.33
C ALA A 3 -29.51 -38.64 11.48
N ARG A 4 -30.66 -38.87 12.12
CA ARG A 4 -31.68 -37.82 12.35
C ARG A 4 -31.23 -36.84 13.43
N VAL A 5 -30.58 -37.33 14.48
CA VAL A 5 -30.00 -36.49 15.54
C VAL A 5 -28.85 -35.65 14.97
N LEU A 6 -27.96 -36.26 14.18
CA LEU A 6 -26.86 -35.56 13.53
C LEU A 6 -27.36 -34.47 12.57
N ALA A 7 -28.36 -34.78 11.73
CA ALA A 7 -28.98 -33.79 10.85
C ALA A 7 -29.61 -32.62 11.62
N LEU A 8 -30.30 -32.91 12.73
CA LEU A 8 -30.89 -31.87 13.58
C LEU A 8 -29.81 -30.96 14.21
N LEU A 9 -28.71 -31.54 14.68
CA LEU A 9 -27.58 -30.79 15.24
C LEU A 9 -26.91 -29.89 14.21
N VAL A 10 -26.74 -30.36 12.98
CA VAL A 10 -26.19 -29.56 11.87
C VAL A 10 -27.12 -28.40 11.49
N VAL A 11 -28.43 -28.64 11.45
CA VAL A 11 -29.40 -27.58 11.16
C VAL A 11 -29.41 -26.54 12.29
N LEU A 12 -29.45 -26.97 13.55
CA LEU A 12 -29.43 -26.07 14.71
C LEU A 12 -28.14 -25.24 14.76
N SER A 13 -26.98 -25.85 14.53
CA SER A 13 -25.71 -25.11 14.50
C SER A 13 -25.66 -24.11 13.35
N THR A 14 -26.19 -24.46 12.18
CA THR A 14 -26.29 -23.55 11.03
C THR A 14 -27.21 -22.36 11.33
N VAL A 15 -28.39 -22.59 11.94
CA VAL A 15 -29.31 -21.52 12.32
C VAL A 15 -28.69 -20.58 13.36
N VAL A 16 -28.01 -21.12 14.37
CA VAL A 16 -27.29 -20.32 15.37
C VAL A 16 -26.19 -19.50 14.72
N TYR A 17 -25.41 -20.10 13.81
CA TYR A 17 -24.36 -19.40 13.08
C TYR A 17 -24.91 -18.25 12.23
N LEU A 18 -25.99 -18.49 11.46
CA LEU A 18 -26.65 -17.47 10.66
C LEU A 18 -27.25 -16.34 11.53
N ALA A 19 -27.81 -16.67 12.69
CA ALA A 19 -28.30 -15.68 13.63
C ALA A 19 -27.16 -14.81 14.17
N ILE A 20 -26.05 -15.41 14.63
CA ILE A 20 -24.87 -14.67 15.09
C ILE A 20 -24.32 -13.77 13.98
N ALA A 21 -24.19 -14.30 12.75
CA ALA A 21 -23.75 -13.51 11.60
C ALA A 21 -24.69 -12.33 11.30
N TRP A 22 -26.01 -12.54 11.38
CA TRP A 22 -27.00 -11.48 11.20
C TRP A 22 -26.92 -10.42 12.30
N PHE A 23 -26.84 -10.81 13.57
CA PHE A 23 -26.72 -9.89 14.69
C PHE A 23 -25.42 -9.08 14.63
N ALA A 24 -24.30 -9.71 14.25
CA ALA A 24 -23.03 -9.04 14.03
C ALA A 24 -23.09 -8.04 12.85
N ALA A 25 -23.70 -8.42 11.73
CA ALA A 25 -23.86 -7.54 10.57
C ALA A 25 -24.72 -6.29 10.86
N HIS A 26 -25.61 -6.35 11.86
CA HIS A 26 -26.44 -5.23 12.31
C HIS A 26 -25.91 -4.53 13.57
N GLY A 27 -24.66 -4.79 13.97
CA GLY A 27 -24.02 -4.11 15.10
C GLY A 27 -24.63 -4.41 16.47
N ARG A 28 -25.36 -5.52 16.61
CA ARG A 28 -25.99 -5.95 17.88
C ARG A 28 -25.08 -6.85 18.73
N ILE A 29 -23.99 -7.34 18.16
CA ILE A 29 -22.93 -8.10 18.83
C ILE A 29 -21.60 -7.51 18.39
N GLU A 30 -20.77 -7.10 19.35
CA GLU A 30 -19.38 -6.72 19.10
C GLU A 30 -18.53 -8.00 19.01
N LEU A 31 -18.00 -8.25 17.82
CA LEU A 31 -17.04 -9.32 17.60
C LEU A 31 -15.64 -8.84 18.02
N PRO A 32 -14.77 -9.74 18.49
CA PRO A 32 -13.37 -9.39 18.74
C PRO A 32 -12.76 -8.65 17.54
N ALA A 33 -12.08 -7.52 17.79
CA ALA A 33 -11.61 -6.63 16.73
C ALA A 33 -10.64 -7.31 15.76
N ASP A 34 -9.84 -8.26 16.26
CA ASP A 34 -8.95 -9.12 15.48
C ASP A 34 -9.75 -10.09 14.59
N TRP A 35 -10.84 -10.68 15.08
CA TRP A 35 -11.70 -11.52 14.26
C TRP A 35 -12.37 -10.71 13.15
N ASN A 36 -12.89 -9.54 13.50
CA ASN A 36 -13.63 -8.69 12.57
C ASN A 36 -12.72 -8.15 11.44
N SER A 37 -11.48 -7.77 11.75
CA SER A 37 -10.49 -7.35 10.76
C SER A 37 -10.03 -8.50 9.86
N ARG A 38 -9.84 -9.72 10.40
CA ARG A 38 -9.31 -10.87 9.64
C ARG A 38 -10.36 -11.59 8.79
N TRP A 39 -11.59 -11.73 9.28
CA TRP A 39 -12.57 -12.69 8.74
C TRP A 39 -13.89 -12.08 8.26
N ASN A 40 -14.27 -10.87 8.70
CA ASN A 40 -15.50 -10.24 8.22
C ASN A 40 -15.25 -9.55 6.86
N PRO A 41 -15.88 -9.96 5.74
CA PRO A 41 -15.65 -9.31 4.44
C PRO A 41 -16.27 -7.90 4.37
N PHE A 42 -17.24 -7.56 5.21
CA PHE A 42 -17.94 -6.29 5.09
C PHE A 42 -17.26 -5.15 5.85
N THR A 43 -16.35 -5.44 6.78
CA THR A 43 -15.58 -4.38 7.46
C THR A 43 -14.71 -3.62 6.47
N PRO A 44 -14.62 -2.28 6.61
CA PRO A 44 -13.66 -1.48 5.86
C PRO A 44 -12.23 -2.00 6.03
N PHE A 45 -11.39 -1.75 5.03
CA PHE A 45 -9.97 -2.01 5.15
C PHE A 45 -9.36 -1.06 6.18
N ASP A 46 -8.50 -1.58 7.05
CA ASP A 46 -7.77 -0.82 8.07
C ASP A 46 -6.30 -1.22 8.00
N VAL A 47 -5.44 -0.21 7.80
CA VAL A 47 -3.98 -0.37 7.69
C VAL A 47 -3.36 -0.84 9.01
N GLN A 48 -3.93 -0.42 10.15
CA GLN A 48 -3.39 -0.70 11.48
C GLN A 48 -3.88 -2.04 12.04
N ALA A 49 -4.95 -2.60 11.47
CA ALA A 49 -5.51 -3.85 11.94
C ALA A 49 -4.66 -5.06 11.52
N PRO A 50 -4.69 -6.16 12.30
CA PRO A 50 -3.96 -7.36 11.93
C PRO A 50 -4.42 -7.94 10.58
N HIS A 51 -3.50 -8.06 9.62
CA HIS A 51 -3.84 -8.59 8.31
C HIS A 51 -4.11 -10.10 8.36
N GLY A 52 -5.12 -10.55 7.61
CA GLY A 52 -5.57 -11.94 7.51
C GLY A 52 -5.92 -12.34 6.07
N PRO A 53 -6.55 -13.52 5.88
CA PRO A 53 -6.81 -14.06 4.54
C PRO A 53 -7.64 -13.15 3.61
N LEU A 54 -8.50 -12.29 4.17
CA LEU A 54 -9.32 -11.36 3.40
C LEU A 54 -8.68 -9.99 3.16
N SER A 55 -7.51 -9.70 3.75
CA SER A 55 -6.91 -8.36 3.69
C SER A 55 -6.59 -7.93 2.27
N ALA A 56 -6.09 -8.83 1.42
CA ALA A 56 -5.79 -8.51 0.02
C ALA A 56 -7.05 -8.12 -0.78
N TRP A 57 -8.17 -8.83 -0.57
CA TRP A 57 -9.43 -8.51 -1.22
C TRP A 57 -10.03 -7.20 -0.67
N LYS A 58 -9.94 -6.95 0.65
CA LYS A 58 -10.40 -5.69 1.25
C LYS A 58 -9.58 -4.50 0.75
N PHE A 59 -8.26 -4.66 0.65
CA PHE A 59 -7.36 -3.65 0.08
C PHE A 59 -7.69 -3.37 -1.39
N TRP A 60 -7.89 -4.43 -2.20
CA TRP A 60 -8.34 -4.29 -3.58
C TRP A 60 -9.67 -3.51 -3.67
N ARG A 61 -10.68 -3.90 -2.88
CA ARG A 61 -11.97 -3.19 -2.84
C ARG A 61 -11.81 -1.73 -2.44
N ALA A 62 -10.99 -1.44 -1.42
CA ALA A 62 -10.74 -0.08 -0.97
C ALA A 62 -10.04 0.75 -2.06
N THR A 63 -9.05 0.21 -2.76
CA THR A 63 -8.32 0.91 -3.83
C THR A 63 -9.13 1.09 -5.13
N HIS A 64 -10.30 0.46 -5.26
CA HIS A 64 -11.19 0.58 -6.43
C HIS A 64 -12.48 1.36 -6.13
N ASP A 65 -12.61 1.95 -4.93
CA ASP A 65 -13.76 2.74 -4.51
C ASP A 65 -13.29 3.96 -3.73
N ASP A 66 -13.58 5.16 -4.24
CA ASP A 66 -13.08 6.41 -3.69
C ASP A 66 -13.46 6.63 -2.23
N ARG A 67 -14.68 6.26 -1.83
CA ARG A 67 -15.16 6.44 -0.46
C ARG A 67 -14.48 5.48 0.49
N GLN A 68 -14.32 4.23 0.06
CA GLN A 68 -13.64 3.21 0.85
C GLN A 68 -12.14 3.50 0.97
N CYS A 69 -11.51 3.99 -0.10
CA CYS A 69 -10.13 4.44 -0.07
C CYS A 69 -9.95 5.60 0.91
N ALA A 70 -10.77 6.65 0.79
CA ALA A 70 -10.72 7.81 1.67
C ALA A 70 -10.95 7.43 3.13
N HIS A 71 -11.89 6.52 3.41
CA HIS A 71 -12.13 6.00 4.76
C HIS A 71 -10.89 5.27 5.31
N ALA A 72 -10.34 4.32 4.55
CA ALA A 72 -9.16 3.55 4.97
C ALA A 72 -7.93 4.45 5.17
N LEU A 73 -7.80 5.51 4.36
CA LEU A 73 -6.73 6.49 4.49
C LEU A 73 -6.92 7.39 5.71
N ALA A 74 -8.15 7.82 6.01
CA ALA A 74 -8.46 8.64 7.18
C ALA A 74 -8.20 7.91 8.51
N THR A 75 -8.28 6.58 8.51
CA THR A 75 -7.91 5.72 9.65
C THR A 75 -6.46 5.22 9.56
N SER A 76 -5.69 5.66 8.55
CA SER A 76 -4.26 5.37 8.47
C SER A 76 -3.47 6.42 9.26
N ASN A 77 -2.38 6.01 9.90
CA ASN A 77 -1.54 6.90 10.72
C ASN A 77 -0.69 7.90 9.91
N ILE A 78 -1.05 8.18 8.64
CA ILE A 78 -0.28 9.08 7.77
C ILE A 78 -0.81 10.52 7.86
N THR A 79 0.05 11.50 7.61
CA THR A 79 -0.32 12.91 7.57
C THR A 79 -0.45 13.37 6.13
N TYR A 80 -1.60 13.94 5.77
CA TYR A 80 -1.89 14.40 4.43
C TYR A 80 -2.95 15.51 4.41
N ARG A 81 -3.06 16.17 3.25
CA ARG A 81 -4.16 17.09 2.93
C ARG A 81 -4.76 16.80 1.56
N PRO A 82 -6.01 17.17 1.27
CA PRO A 82 -6.55 17.10 -0.08
C PRO A 82 -5.75 17.95 -1.08
N VAL A 83 -5.61 17.47 -2.32
CA VAL A 83 -5.07 18.26 -3.44
C VAL A 83 -6.16 19.19 -3.99
N ARG A 84 -5.83 20.47 -4.16
CA ARG A 84 -6.76 21.43 -4.78
C ARG A 84 -6.69 21.33 -6.31
N ALA A 85 -7.81 21.60 -6.97
CA ALA A 85 -7.92 21.50 -8.43
C ALA A 85 -6.86 22.33 -9.19
N ASN A 86 -6.47 23.49 -8.67
CA ASN A 86 -5.47 24.36 -9.28
C ASN A 86 -4.01 23.91 -9.06
N GLU A 87 -3.77 22.87 -8.26
CA GLU A 87 -2.42 22.30 -8.10
C GLU A 87 -2.10 21.27 -9.20
N ALA A 88 -3.11 20.69 -9.87
CA ALA A 88 -2.92 19.74 -10.97
C ALA A 88 -2.54 20.48 -12.27
N SER A 89 -1.68 19.85 -13.09
CA SER A 89 -1.31 20.37 -14.39
C SER A 89 -2.47 20.27 -15.39
N PRO A 90 -2.62 21.25 -16.31
CA PRO A 90 -3.56 21.14 -17.42
C PRO A 90 -3.33 19.85 -18.21
N GLY A 91 -4.41 19.11 -18.51
CA GLY A 91 -4.36 17.84 -19.24
C GLY A 91 -4.13 16.59 -18.37
N CYS A 92 -3.81 16.75 -17.09
CA CYS A 92 -3.63 15.65 -16.13
C CYS A 92 -4.39 15.94 -14.82
N PRO A 93 -5.73 16.03 -14.85
CA PRO A 93 -6.52 16.27 -13.65
C PRO A 93 -6.31 15.15 -12.64
N LEU A 94 -6.38 15.50 -11.35
CA LEU A 94 -6.25 14.56 -10.26
C LEU A 94 -7.58 14.46 -9.52
N GLU A 95 -8.14 13.25 -9.47
CA GLU A 95 -9.37 12.94 -8.74
C GLU A 95 -9.01 12.18 -7.45
N ASN A 96 -9.64 12.57 -6.34
CA ASN A 96 -9.42 11.96 -5.02
C ASN A 96 -7.93 11.84 -4.63
N ALA A 97 -7.13 12.81 -5.04
CA ALA A 97 -5.71 12.88 -4.74
C ALA A 97 -5.45 13.64 -3.43
N VAL A 98 -4.41 13.20 -2.75
CA VAL A 98 -3.92 13.79 -1.50
C VAL A 98 -2.48 14.25 -1.67
N ARG A 99 -2.08 15.26 -0.91
CA ARG A 99 -0.68 15.61 -0.71
C ARG A 99 -0.20 14.98 0.59
N ILE A 100 0.72 14.03 0.47
CA ILE A 100 1.36 13.35 1.59
C ILE A 100 2.43 14.27 2.19
N GLU A 101 2.41 14.38 3.51
CA GLU A 101 3.39 15.13 4.30
C GLU A 101 4.23 14.20 5.17
N GLN A 102 3.64 13.09 5.64
CA GLN A 102 4.33 12.05 6.41
C GLN A 102 3.64 10.70 6.27
N LEU A 103 4.39 9.60 6.30
CA LEU A 103 3.87 8.22 6.22
C LEU A 103 4.05 7.52 7.58
N GLY A 104 3.10 7.68 8.50
CA GLY A 104 3.23 7.12 9.85
C GLY A 104 4.37 7.77 10.61
N SER A 105 5.29 6.97 11.13
CA SER A 105 6.54 7.44 11.74
C SER A 105 7.66 7.73 10.73
N VAL A 106 7.43 7.51 9.43
CA VAL A 106 8.41 7.71 8.37
C VAL A 106 8.20 9.05 7.68
N SER A 107 9.18 9.94 7.81
CA SER A 107 9.22 11.20 7.09
C SER A 107 9.50 11.00 5.60
N VAL A 108 9.18 11.98 4.77
CA VAL A 108 9.46 11.96 3.33
C VAL A 108 10.35 13.15 2.96
N SER A 109 11.18 13.02 1.93
CA SER A 109 12.15 14.07 1.58
C SER A 109 11.51 15.41 1.21
N SER A 110 10.30 15.37 0.67
CA SER A 110 9.45 16.53 0.40
C SER A 110 7.98 16.08 0.34
N SER A 111 7.03 17.00 0.51
CA SER A 111 5.62 16.62 0.31
C SER A 111 5.33 16.34 -1.17
N PHE A 112 4.50 15.34 -1.46
CA PHE A 112 4.17 14.94 -2.84
C PHE A 112 2.69 14.61 -2.99
N MET A 113 2.17 14.75 -4.21
CA MET A 113 0.80 14.35 -4.53
C MET A 113 0.73 12.85 -4.77
N ALA A 114 -0.34 12.20 -4.34
CA ALA A 114 -0.63 10.80 -4.59
C ALA A 114 -2.13 10.63 -4.85
N SER A 115 -2.48 9.75 -5.78
CA SER A 115 -3.83 9.19 -5.85
C SER A 115 -4.14 8.50 -4.51
N CYS A 116 -5.43 8.40 -4.15
CA CYS A 116 -5.78 7.67 -2.93
C CYS A 116 -5.26 6.20 -2.95
N PRO A 117 -5.35 5.43 -4.05
CA PRO A 117 -4.78 4.09 -4.11
C PRO A 117 -3.27 4.03 -3.83
N LEU A 118 -2.49 4.94 -4.40
CA LEU A 118 -1.05 5.03 -4.13
C LEU A 118 -0.78 5.37 -2.67
N ALA A 119 -1.50 6.37 -2.13
CA ALA A 119 -1.36 6.79 -0.73
C ALA A 119 -1.67 5.65 0.24
N LEU A 120 -2.75 4.89 0.00
CA LEU A 120 -3.13 3.75 0.82
C LEU A 120 -2.12 2.60 0.69
N GLY A 121 -1.62 2.34 -0.52
CA GLY A 121 -0.56 1.35 -0.74
C GLY A 121 0.74 1.70 0.00
N LEU A 122 1.14 2.97 -0.01
CA LEU A 122 2.28 3.46 0.77
C LEU A 122 2.05 3.34 2.28
N ALA A 123 0.85 3.65 2.76
CA ALA A 123 0.50 3.47 4.17
C ALA A 123 0.65 1.99 4.60
N VAL A 124 0.17 1.04 3.80
CA VAL A 124 0.33 -0.40 4.03
C VAL A 124 1.81 -0.80 4.00
N TYR A 125 2.54 -0.41 2.95
CA TYR A 125 3.94 -0.77 2.74
C TYR A 125 4.86 -0.25 3.84
N VAL A 126 4.64 0.99 4.30
CA VAL A 126 5.44 1.63 5.34
C VAL A 126 5.09 1.12 6.74
N HIS A 127 3.83 0.77 6.98
CA HIS A 127 3.39 0.30 8.29
C HIS A 127 4.08 -0.99 8.72
N ASP A 128 4.21 -1.98 7.82
CA ASP A 128 4.69 -3.31 8.18
C ASP A 128 5.76 -3.89 7.22
N PRO A 129 5.52 -4.05 5.90
CA PRO A 129 6.47 -4.72 5.01
C PRO A 129 7.87 -4.09 4.97
N LEU A 130 7.96 -2.76 4.87
CA LEU A 130 9.22 -2.02 4.84
C LEU A 130 9.97 -2.10 6.18
N GLN A 131 9.27 -1.90 7.30
CA GLN A 131 9.89 -1.93 8.63
C GLN A 131 10.39 -3.32 8.96
N ASN A 132 9.63 -4.36 8.62
CA ASN A 132 10.08 -5.73 8.78
C ASN A 132 11.31 -6.05 7.93
N ALA A 133 11.42 -5.51 6.72
CA ALA A 133 12.63 -5.66 5.90
C ALA A 133 13.84 -4.97 6.55
N ALA A 134 13.66 -3.74 7.05
CA ALA A 134 14.70 -3.00 7.74
C ALA A 134 15.13 -3.67 9.05
N GLN A 135 14.18 -4.13 9.87
CA GLN A 135 14.45 -4.83 11.12
C GLN A 135 15.22 -6.14 10.89
N ARG A 136 14.81 -6.93 9.89
CA ARG A 136 15.52 -8.19 9.57
C ARG A 136 16.96 -7.98 9.15
N VAL A 137 17.24 -6.95 8.34
CA VAL A 137 18.58 -6.75 7.78
C VAL A 137 19.44 -5.87 8.70
N TYR A 138 18.87 -4.83 9.28
CA TYR A 138 19.57 -3.78 10.04
C TYR A 138 19.28 -3.77 11.54
N GLY A 139 18.24 -4.46 12.02
CA GLY A 139 17.84 -4.42 13.44
C GLY A 139 17.27 -3.08 13.89
N GLN A 140 16.84 -2.23 12.95
CA GLN A 140 16.26 -0.91 13.19
C GLN A 140 15.28 -0.55 12.09
N ASN A 141 14.44 0.46 12.35
CA ASN A 141 13.42 0.93 11.42
C ASN A 141 13.96 1.91 10.38
N VAL A 142 13.23 2.06 9.28
CA VAL A 142 13.36 3.21 8.38
C VAL A 142 12.66 4.40 9.03
N GLN A 143 13.30 5.57 9.04
CA GLN A 143 12.73 6.82 9.54
C GLN A 143 12.43 7.85 8.44
N ARG A 144 13.03 7.70 7.24
CA ARG A 144 12.77 8.57 6.10
C ARG A 144 12.85 7.84 4.76
N ILE A 145 12.01 8.25 3.83
CA ILE A 145 12.08 7.87 2.42
C ILE A 145 12.48 9.09 1.59
N ASP A 146 13.55 8.95 0.80
CA ASP A 146 13.94 9.93 -0.20
C ASP A 146 13.38 9.51 -1.56
N HIS A 147 12.69 10.41 -2.25
CA HIS A 147 12.03 10.13 -3.52
C HIS A 147 12.30 11.23 -4.55
N VAL A 148 12.17 10.89 -5.83
CA VAL A 148 12.21 11.84 -6.95
C VAL A 148 10.92 12.64 -6.99
N GLY A 149 9.78 11.96 -6.82
CA GLY A 149 8.46 12.54 -6.96
C GLY A 149 7.41 11.51 -7.39
N SER A 150 6.15 11.96 -7.41
CA SER A 150 5.01 11.11 -7.77
C SER A 150 4.20 11.68 -8.95
N TYR A 151 3.90 12.98 -8.94
CA TYR A 151 3.09 13.59 -9.99
C TYR A 151 3.96 14.24 -11.08
N ALA A 152 3.79 13.78 -12.33
CA ALA A 152 4.39 14.38 -13.51
C ALA A 152 3.49 14.12 -14.73
N CYS A 153 2.93 15.19 -15.32
CA CYS A 153 2.03 15.11 -16.47
C CYS A 153 2.81 14.78 -17.76
N ARG A 154 2.97 13.48 -18.06
CA ARG A 154 3.71 12.96 -19.22
C ARG A 154 3.28 11.54 -19.61
N ASN A 155 3.64 11.13 -20.81
CA ASN A 155 3.49 9.74 -21.26
C ASN A 155 4.56 8.82 -20.66
N VAL A 156 4.32 7.51 -20.77
CA VAL A 156 5.27 6.46 -20.37
C VAL A 156 6.63 6.69 -21.04
N ASN A 157 7.72 6.49 -20.29
CA ASN A 157 9.10 6.68 -20.75
C ASN A 157 9.40 8.04 -21.42
N HIS A 158 8.62 9.08 -21.11
CA HIS A 158 8.73 10.40 -21.75
C HIS A 158 8.50 10.38 -23.27
N ALA A 159 7.75 9.39 -23.77
CA ALA A 159 7.44 9.30 -25.19
C ALA A 159 6.58 10.48 -25.68
N ALA A 160 6.83 10.95 -26.90
CA ALA A 160 6.06 12.04 -27.50
C ALA A 160 4.56 11.70 -27.71
N SER A 161 4.25 10.41 -27.85
CA SER A 161 2.90 9.89 -28.04
C SER A 161 2.75 8.54 -27.33
N GLY A 162 1.53 8.16 -26.98
CA GLY A 162 1.23 6.88 -26.34
C GLY A 162 0.37 7.05 -25.09
N PRO A 163 0.20 5.99 -24.28
CA PRO A 163 -0.58 6.09 -23.06
C PRO A 163 0.10 7.00 -22.02
N PRO A 164 -0.70 7.72 -21.20
CA PRO A 164 -0.17 8.48 -20.08
C PRO A 164 0.53 7.55 -19.08
N SER A 165 1.56 8.07 -18.42
CA SER A 165 2.24 7.37 -17.32
C SER A 165 1.34 7.33 -16.07
N GLU A 166 1.54 6.37 -15.18
CA GLU A 166 0.91 6.37 -13.85
C GLU A 166 1.33 7.61 -13.02
N HIS A 167 2.48 8.22 -13.31
CA HIS A 167 2.84 9.53 -12.75
C HIS A 167 1.90 10.67 -13.17
N ALA A 168 1.25 10.57 -14.35
CA ALA A 168 0.34 11.59 -14.85
C ALA A 168 -0.96 11.64 -14.03
N SER A 169 -1.29 10.58 -13.28
CA SER A 169 -2.43 10.50 -12.38
C SER A 169 -2.01 10.50 -10.90
N ALA A 170 -0.74 10.84 -10.60
CA ALA A 170 -0.14 10.72 -9.27
C ALA A 170 -0.27 9.31 -8.67
N ASN A 171 -0.33 8.29 -9.52
CA ASN A 171 -0.55 6.89 -9.17
C ASN A 171 0.75 6.07 -9.14
N ALA A 172 1.89 6.75 -9.20
CA ALA A 172 3.22 6.16 -9.07
C ALA A 172 4.16 7.01 -8.21
N LEU A 173 5.13 6.39 -7.54
CA LEU A 173 6.19 7.06 -6.78
C LEU A 173 7.56 6.47 -7.14
N ASP A 174 8.54 7.34 -7.38
CA ASP A 174 9.94 6.96 -7.61
C ASP A 174 10.78 7.17 -6.34
N ILE A 175 11.25 6.09 -5.70
CA ILE A 175 12.04 6.12 -4.46
C ILE A 175 13.53 5.97 -4.74
N GLU A 176 14.36 6.90 -4.28
CA GLU A 176 15.82 6.90 -4.50
C GLU A 176 16.61 6.32 -3.33
N ALA A 177 16.11 6.45 -2.10
CA ALA A 177 16.80 5.98 -0.92
C ALA A 177 15.87 5.78 0.29
N PHE A 178 16.36 4.98 1.24
CA PHE A 178 15.80 4.85 2.57
C PHE A 178 16.82 5.35 3.60
N VAL A 179 16.37 6.03 4.65
CA VAL A 179 17.21 6.46 5.77
C VAL A 179 16.75 5.74 7.03
N LEU A 180 17.68 5.06 7.70
CA LEU A 180 17.44 4.35 8.95
C LEU A 180 17.42 5.31 10.15
N GLN A 181 16.95 4.82 11.30
CA GLN A 181 16.87 5.60 12.54
C GLN A 181 18.22 6.20 12.99
N ASP A 182 19.33 5.50 12.75
CA ASP A 182 20.68 6.01 13.04
C ASP A 182 21.21 7.05 12.03
N GLY A 183 20.41 7.42 11.03
CA GLY A 183 20.79 8.34 9.96
C GLY A 183 21.49 7.69 8.77
N THR A 184 21.72 6.37 8.78
CA THR A 184 22.31 5.64 7.65
C THR A 184 21.42 5.77 6.42
N ARG A 185 21.95 6.39 5.36
CA ARG A 185 21.26 6.53 4.07
C ARG A 185 21.65 5.42 3.10
N ILE A 186 20.67 4.65 2.67
CA ILE A 186 20.81 3.54 1.72
C ILE A 186 20.23 3.96 0.37
N SER A 187 21.10 4.28 -0.58
CA SER A 187 20.72 4.76 -1.91
C SER A 187 20.55 3.61 -2.89
N VAL A 188 19.45 3.59 -3.64
CA VAL A 188 19.23 2.58 -4.70
C VAL A 188 20.39 2.60 -5.69
N GLN A 189 20.69 3.76 -6.28
CA GLN A 189 21.77 3.91 -7.26
C GLN A 189 23.13 3.40 -6.78
N ARG A 190 23.53 3.75 -5.55
CA ARG A 190 24.88 3.45 -5.04
C ARG A 190 24.99 2.08 -4.40
N ASN A 191 23.89 1.53 -3.90
CA ASN A 191 23.90 0.37 -3.04
C ASN A 191 23.18 -0.85 -3.63
N TRP A 192 22.72 -0.80 -4.88
CA TRP A 192 22.08 -1.94 -5.54
C TRP A 192 23.02 -3.13 -5.77
N SER A 193 24.31 -2.87 -6.01
CA SER A 193 25.32 -3.90 -6.30
C SER A 193 25.33 -5.03 -5.26
N LYS A 194 25.18 -6.27 -5.75
CA LYS A 194 25.02 -7.48 -4.93
C LYS A 194 26.20 -7.70 -3.97
N GLY A 195 25.92 -8.33 -2.83
CA GLY A 195 26.93 -8.76 -1.86
C GLY A 195 27.13 -7.82 -0.67
N THR A 196 26.42 -6.69 -0.60
CA THR A 196 26.44 -5.79 0.56
C THR A 196 25.15 -5.92 1.40
N ARG A 197 25.23 -5.60 2.69
CA ARG A 197 24.06 -5.52 3.59
C ARG A 197 23.01 -4.54 3.06
N ALA A 198 23.46 -3.44 2.45
CA ALA A 198 22.60 -2.43 1.84
C ALA A 198 21.84 -2.99 0.62
N SER A 199 22.52 -3.75 -0.26
CA SER A 199 21.86 -4.43 -1.37
C SER A 199 20.87 -5.50 -0.91
N GLN A 200 21.18 -6.24 0.15
CA GLN A 200 20.24 -7.21 0.74
C GLN A 200 18.96 -6.53 1.24
N PHE A 201 19.08 -5.39 1.93
CA PHE A 201 17.92 -4.61 2.35
C PHE A 201 17.14 -4.05 1.16
N LEU A 202 17.81 -3.50 0.15
CA LEU A 202 17.13 -2.95 -1.03
C LEU A 202 16.36 -4.02 -1.80
N GLN A 203 16.92 -5.22 -1.96
CA GLN A 203 16.22 -6.36 -2.55
C GLN A 203 15.00 -6.75 -1.71
N ALA A 204 15.17 -6.90 -0.40
CA ALA A 204 14.07 -7.22 0.51
C ALA A 204 12.97 -6.13 0.51
N ALA A 205 13.34 -4.85 0.47
CA ALA A 205 12.42 -3.73 0.42
C ALA A 205 11.63 -3.71 -0.90
N ARG A 206 12.29 -3.96 -2.04
CA ARG A 206 11.63 -4.12 -3.35
C ARG A 206 10.67 -5.31 -3.35
N ASP A 207 11.11 -6.47 -2.88
CA ASP A 207 10.29 -7.69 -2.89
C ASP A 207 9.02 -7.52 -2.06
N ARG A 208 9.14 -6.88 -0.90
CA ARG A 208 8.00 -6.51 -0.06
C ARG A 208 7.07 -5.48 -0.69
N ALA A 209 7.58 -4.64 -1.57
CA ALA A 209 6.75 -3.70 -2.32
C ALA A 209 5.86 -4.44 -3.33
N CYS A 210 6.35 -5.53 -3.92
CA CYS A 210 5.60 -6.33 -4.91
C CYS A 210 4.35 -7.02 -4.32
N ASP A 211 4.26 -7.15 -3.00
CA ASP A 211 3.07 -7.66 -2.31
C ASP A 211 1.91 -6.64 -2.33
N THR A 212 2.22 -5.34 -2.46
CA THR A 212 1.26 -4.22 -2.34
C THR A 212 1.01 -3.52 -3.67
N PHE A 213 2.08 -3.19 -4.39
CA PHE A 213 2.02 -2.43 -5.64
C PHE A 213 1.86 -3.36 -6.83
N HIS A 214 1.25 -2.84 -7.89
CA HIS A 214 1.00 -3.62 -9.09
C HIS A 214 2.25 -3.71 -9.95
N VAL A 215 2.94 -2.59 -10.15
CA VAL A 215 4.25 -2.56 -10.80
C VAL A 215 5.31 -2.05 -9.82
N VAL A 216 6.41 -2.79 -9.75
CA VAL A 216 7.63 -2.45 -9.03
C VAL A 216 8.80 -2.66 -9.98
N LEU A 217 9.47 -1.57 -10.34
CA LEU A 217 10.64 -1.59 -11.22
C LEU A 217 11.86 -1.05 -10.49
N GLY A 218 12.98 -1.76 -10.59
CA GLY A 218 14.26 -1.32 -10.04
C GLY A 218 15.39 -1.34 -11.05
N PRO A 219 16.65 -1.25 -10.57
CA PRO A 219 17.81 -1.11 -11.43
C PRO A 219 18.06 -2.27 -12.39
N ASP A 220 17.53 -3.46 -12.09
CA ASP A 220 17.63 -4.64 -12.96
C ASP A 220 16.61 -4.63 -14.12
N PHE A 221 15.63 -3.72 -14.13
CA PHE A 221 14.62 -3.67 -15.18
C PHE A 221 15.13 -3.00 -16.46
N ASN A 222 15.60 -1.73 -16.37
CA ASN A 222 16.20 -1.01 -17.49
C ASN A 222 17.02 0.22 -17.04
N ALA A 223 17.62 0.90 -18.01
CA ALA A 223 18.48 2.08 -17.80
C ALA A 223 17.81 3.25 -17.06
N LEU A 224 16.50 3.46 -17.23
CA LEU A 224 15.75 4.56 -16.62
C LEU A 224 15.57 4.35 -15.11
N HIS A 225 15.51 3.10 -14.66
CA HIS A 225 15.26 2.73 -13.26
C HIS A 225 16.55 2.41 -12.49
N ARG A 226 17.73 2.74 -13.03
CA ARG A 226 19.02 2.44 -12.38
C ARG A 226 19.24 3.14 -11.05
N ALA A 227 18.54 4.24 -10.80
CA ALA A 227 18.78 5.10 -9.64
C ALA A 227 17.63 5.13 -8.62
N HIS A 228 16.50 4.51 -8.92
CA HIS A 228 15.30 4.54 -8.08
C HIS A 228 14.47 3.26 -8.24
N PHE A 229 13.57 3.03 -7.30
CA PHE A 229 12.46 2.11 -7.48
C PHE A 229 11.22 2.87 -7.95
N HIS A 230 10.55 2.36 -8.97
CA HIS A 230 9.25 2.86 -9.42
C HIS A 230 8.15 1.96 -8.87
N PHE A 231 7.25 2.51 -8.05
CA PHE A 231 6.09 1.80 -7.50
C PHE A 231 4.81 2.42 -8.07
N ASP A 232 3.94 1.61 -8.68
CA ASP A 232 2.64 2.09 -9.17
C ASP A 232 1.47 1.15 -8.87
N MET A 233 0.25 1.71 -8.95
CA MET A 233 -1.01 1.01 -8.76
C MET A 233 -1.76 0.82 -10.10
N GLY A 234 -1.04 0.79 -11.22
CA GLY A 234 -1.58 0.66 -12.56
C GLY A 234 -2.24 -0.69 -12.83
N ARG A 235 -2.73 -0.91 -14.05
CA ARG A 235 -3.50 -2.13 -14.37
C ARG A 235 -2.64 -3.39 -14.56
N PHE A 236 -1.35 -3.22 -14.79
CA PHE A 236 -0.42 -4.30 -15.10
C PHE A 236 0.25 -4.82 -13.84
N ARG A 237 0.65 -6.09 -13.83
CA ARG A 237 1.47 -6.66 -12.74
C ARG A 237 2.87 -6.96 -13.21
N LEU A 238 3.87 -6.36 -12.57
CA LEU A 238 5.28 -6.57 -12.89
C LEU A 238 6.15 -6.30 -11.66
N CYS A 239 7.04 -7.24 -11.31
CA CYS A 239 7.99 -7.09 -10.22
C CYS A 239 9.38 -7.43 -10.74
N ARG A 240 10.25 -6.43 -10.94
CA ARG A 240 11.58 -6.57 -11.53
C ARG A 240 12.60 -5.67 -10.85
#